data_AF-A0A6J7ZL45-F1
#
_entry.id   AF-A0A6J7ZL45-F1
#
_cell.length_a   1.000
_cell.length_b   1.000
_cell.length_c   1.000
_cell.angle_alpha   90.00
_cell.angle_beta   90.00
_cell.angle_gamma   90.00
#
_symmetry.space_group_name_H-M   'P 1'
#
loop_
_entity.id
_entity.type
_entity.pdbx_description
1 polymer ?
#
loop_
_entity_poly.entity_id
_entity_poly.type
_entity_poly.pdbx_seq_one_letter_code
_entity_poly.pdbx_strand_id
1 'polypeptide(L)'
;MAYIPLRKAVEFLGLHPNTLRKYADEGKIKSIKNPAGQRLYDVESYIRDTVVATTVCYCRVSSTKQRDDLDRQVTYMQSIYPDAEIVRDIGSGLNFKRKGLQGLLVRLMRGDKLTIIVACRDRLCRFGFQLFEFMAEQNGGNIVVLENPIYCPETELTADLLSIIHVFSCRMHGLRSYSKKIKEDPNLPKP
;
A
#
# COMPACT_ATOMS: atom_id res chain seq x y z
N MET A 1 11.91 9.91 -13.79
CA MET A 1 13.39 10.01 -13.71
C MET A 1 13.84 11.21 -14.52
N ALA A 2 13.78 12.40 -13.91
CA ALA A 2 14.20 13.64 -14.54
C ALA A 2 15.59 14.04 -14.02
N TYR A 3 16.59 14.04 -14.92
CA TYR A 3 17.92 14.58 -14.62
C TYR A 3 17.91 16.11 -14.73
N ILE A 4 18.22 16.81 -13.64
CA ILE A 4 18.13 18.27 -13.57
C ILE A 4 19.49 18.96 -13.44
N PRO A 5 19.67 20.19 -13.97
CA PRO A 5 20.92 20.94 -13.84
C PRO A 5 21.24 21.30 -12.39
N LEU A 6 22.53 21.50 -12.09
CA LEU A 6 23.03 21.84 -10.75
C LEU A 6 22.23 22.95 -10.06
N ARG A 7 21.89 24.03 -10.77
CA ARG A 7 21.14 25.16 -10.20
C ARG A 7 19.77 24.73 -9.68
N LYS A 8 19.01 23.97 -10.48
CA LYS A 8 17.72 23.43 -10.06
C LYS A 8 17.88 22.41 -8.93
N ALA A 9 18.93 21.58 -8.98
CA ALA A 9 19.21 20.61 -7.91
C ALA A 9 19.50 21.27 -6.56
N VAL A 10 20.22 22.39 -6.56
CA VAL A 10 20.50 23.21 -5.37
C VAL A 10 19.21 23.81 -4.82
N GLU A 11 18.36 24.38 -5.68
CA GLU A 11 17.05 24.92 -5.28
C GLU A 11 16.12 23.85 -4.70
N PHE A 12 16.13 22.64 -5.27
CA PHE A 12 15.30 21.52 -4.80
C PHE A 12 15.79 20.89 -3.48
N LEU A 13 17.10 20.69 -3.33
CA LEU A 13 17.69 19.98 -2.19
C LEU A 13 18.09 20.92 -1.04
N GLY A 14 18.18 22.23 -1.29
CA GLY A 14 18.70 23.20 -0.31
C GLY A 14 20.18 22.99 0.06
N LEU A 15 20.90 22.14 -0.68
CA LEU A 15 22.30 21.82 -0.44
C LEU A 15 23.23 22.76 -1.20
N HIS A 16 24.37 23.11 -0.59
CA HIS A 16 25.37 23.95 -1.24
C HIS A 16 25.91 23.27 -2.53
N PRO A 17 26.18 24.02 -3.63
CA PRO A 17 26.62 23.44 -4.91
C PRO A 17 27.86 22.55 -4.79
N ASN A 18 28.81 22.88 -3.90
CA ASN A 18 30.00 22.06 -3.67
C ASN A 18 29.68 20.73 -2.97
N THR A 19 28.68 20.71 -2.08
CA THR A 19 28.20 19.48 -1.43
C THR A 19 27.57 18.54 -2.45
N LEU A 20 26.77 19.08 -3.38
CA LEU A 20 26.17 18.31 -4.47
C LEU A 20 27.21 17.70 -5.42
N ARG A 21 28.25 18.46 -5.78
CA ARG A 21 29.37 17.93 -6.57
C ARG A 21 30.10 16.81 -5.83
N LYS A 22 30.41 17.03 -4.54
CA LYS A 22 31.06 16.04 -3.69
C LYS A 22 30.24 14.75 -3.57
N TYR A 23 28.92 14.86 -3.38
CA TYR A 23 28.03 13.70 -3.31
C TYR A 23 27.92 12.95 -4.64
N ALA A 24 27.99 13.66 -5.77
CA ALA A 24 28.08 12.99 -7.07
C ALA A 24 29.44 12.31 -7.30
N ASP A 25 30.54 12.91 -6.81
CA ASP A 25 31.88 12.31 -6.90
C ASP A 25 32.03 11.10 -5.96
N GLU A 26 31.40 11.13 -4.78
CA GLU A 26 31.29 10.02 -3.83
C GLU A 26 30.27 8.95 -4.25
N GLY A 27 29.53 9.16 -5.35
CA GLY A 27 28.50 8.23 -5.84
C GLY A 27 27.20 8.19 -5.02
N LYS A 28 27.02 9.07 -4.03
CA LYS A 28 25.80 9.20 -3.22
C LYS A 28 24.61 9.74 -4.02
N ILE A 29 24.87 10.55 -5.06
CA ILE A 29 23.87 11.06 -6.01
C ILE A 29 24.22 10.59 -7.41
N LYS A 30 23.26 9.96 -8.10
CA LYS A 30 23.41 9.63 -9.52
C LYS A 30 23.49 10.91 -10.35
N SER A 31 24.50 10.99 -11.21
CA SER A 31 24.68 12.12 -12.12
C SER A 31 25.13 11.66 -13.51
N ILE A 32 24.66 12.37 -14.54
CA ILE A 32 25.08 12.15 -15.94
C ILE A 32 25.69 13.44 -16.51
N LYS A 33 26.53 13.32 -17.52
CA LYS A 33 27.00 14.47 -18.30
C LYS A 33 26.23 14.55 -19.62
N ASN A 34 25.74 15.73 -19.95
CA ASN A 34 25.13 15.97 -21.26
C ASN A 34 26.21 16.17 -22.35
N PRO A 35 25.85 16.24 -23.64
CA PRO A 35 26.80 16.49 -24.74
C PRO A 35 27.60 17.80 -24.59
N ALA A 36 27.09 18.77 -23.83
CA ALA A 36 27.75 20.03 -23.51
C ALA A 36 28.70 19.94 -22.28
N GLY A 37 28.93 18.74 -21.74
CA GLY A 37 29.80 18.52 -20.57
C GLY A 37 29.20 18.97 -19.23
N GLN A 38 27.95 19.44 -19.22
CA GLN A 38 27.27 19.86 -18.00
C GLN A 38 26.78 18.63 -17.22
N ARG A 39 27.01 18.64 -15.90
CA ARG A 39 26.58 17.59 -14.99
C ARG A 39 25.11 17.81 -14.59
N LEU A 40 24.28 16.82 -14.87
CA LEU A 40 22.87 16.74 -14.48
C LEU A 40 22.72 15.72 -13.33
N TYR A 41 21.84 16.01 -12.38
CA TYR A 41 21.67 15.24 -11.14
C TYR A 41 20.29 14.59 -11.11
N ASP A 42 20.22 13.35 -10.63
CA ASP A 42 18.97 12.67 -10.32
C ASP A 42 18.59 12.93 -8.86
N VAL A 43 17.89 14.04 -8.67
CA VAL A 43 17.45 14.50 -7.35
C VAL A 43 16.31 13.64 -6.80
N GLU A 44 15.42 13.16 -7.66
CA GLU A 44 14.33 12.25 -7.27
C GLU A 44 14.88 10.97 -6.66
N SER A 45 15.83 10.31 -7.32
CA SER A 45 16.44 9.09 -6.80
C SER A 45 17.19 9.34 -5.50
N TYR A 46 17.89 10.47 -5.36
CA TYR A 46 18.60 10.80 -4.13
C TYR A 46 17.67 10.99 -2.94
N ILE A 47 16.56 11.71 -3.11
CA ILE A 47 15.54 11.86 -2.06
C ILE A 47 14.95 10.48 -1.73
N ARG A 48 14.65 9.68 -2.75
CA ARG A 48 14.10 8.33 -2.59
C ARG A 48 15.08 7.36 -1.92
N ASP A 49 16.38 7.56 -2.05
CA ASP A 49 17.43 6.75 -1.41
C ASP A 49 17.86 7.27 -0.03
N THR A 50 17.68 8.57 0.24
CA THR A 50 17.95 9.16 1.58
C THR A 50 16.79 8.98 2.56
N VAL A 51 15.56 8.82 2.08
CA VAL A 51 14.44 8.40 2.92
C VAL A 51 14.64 6.92 3.28
N VAL A 52 14.98 6.67 4.54
CA VAL A 52 15.07 5.32 5.12
C VAL A 52 13.74 4.61 4.86
N ALA A 53 13.79 3.52 4.11
CA ALA A 53 12.60 2.72 3.83
C ALA A 53 12.03 2.25 5.17
N THR A 54 10.82 2.70 5.51
CA THR A 54 10.19 2.24 6.75
C THR A 54 9.63 0.86 6.51
N THR A 55 10.16 -0.12 7.24
CA THR A 55 9.67 -1.48 7.17
C THR A 55 8.47 -1.61 8.08
N VAL A 56 7.33 -2.06 7.53
CA VAL A 56 6.08 -2.20 8.25
C VAL A 56 5.58 -3.63 8.13
N CYS A 57 5.48 -4.33 9.25
CA CYS A 57 4.83 -5.64 9.34
C CYS A 57 3.33 -5.46 9.55
N TYR A 58 2.53 -5.88 8.56
CA TYR A 58 1.08 -5.82 8.64
C TYR A 58 0.48 -7.17 9.00
N CYS A 59 -0.15 -7.22 10.18
CA CYS A 59 -0.78 -8.41 10.75
C CYS A 59 -2.30 -8.24 10.79
N ARG A 60 -3.05 -9.31 10.51
CA ARG A 60 -4.51 -9.22 10.47
C ARG A 60 -5.17 -10.54 10.80
N VAL A 61 -6.28 -10.48 11.54
CA VAL A 61 -7.23 -11.60 11.69
C VAL A 61 -8.64 -11.18 11.31
N SER A 62 -9.51 -12.13 10.97
CA SER A 62 -10.86 -11.85 10.49
C SER A 62 -11.84 -11.57 11.62
N SER A 63 -11.64 -12.16 12.80
CA SER A 63 -12.50 -12.01 13.98
C SER A 63 -11.71 -11.69 15.25
N THR A 64 -12.36 -11.01 16.20
CA THR A 64 -11.81 -10.80 17.55
C THR A 64 -11.57 -12.10 18.31
N LYS A 65 -12.28 -13.19 17.95
CA LYS A 65 -12.06 -14.52 18.53
C LYS A 65 -10.67 -15.09 18.21
N GLN A 66 -10.01 -14.58 17.16
CA GLN A 66 -8.68 -15.00 16.72
C GLN A 66 -7.59 -14.04 17.22
N ARG A 67 -7.83 -13.33 18.32
CA ARG A 67 -6.88 -12.37 18.86
C ARG A 67 -5.56 -13.03 19.27
N ASP A 68 -5.62 -14.23 19.84
CA ASP A 68 -4.42 -14.97 20.22
C ASP A 68 -3.57 -15.34 18.99
N ASP A 69 -4.21 -15.64 17.86
CA ASP A 69 -3.52 -15.89 16.60
C ASP A 69 -2.88 -14.62 16.02
N LEU A 70 -3.52 -13.46 16.21
CA LEU A 70 -2.94 -12.17 15.85
C LEU A 70 -1.66 -11.90 16.65
N ASP A 71 -1.69 -12.15 17.97
CA ASP A 71 -0.52 -11.91 18.83
C ASP A 71 0.62 -12.89 18.52
N ARG A 72 0.30 -14.15 18.17
CA ARG A 72 1.29 -15.11 17.63
C ARG A 72 1.89 -14.64 16.30
N GLN A 73 1.05 -14.13 15.38
CA GLN A 73 1.51 -13.59 14.11
C GLN A 73 2.44 -12.39 14.31
N VAL A 74 2.09 -11.49 15.22
CA VAL A 74 2.91 -10.33 15.59
C VAL A 74 4.26 -10.78 16.16
N THR A 75 4.27 -11.74 17.08
CA THR A 75 5.50 -12.28 17.67
C THR A 75 6.40 -12.93 16.60
N TYR A 76 5.80 -13.70 15.69
CA TYR A 76 6.52 -14.30 14.57
C TYR A 76 7.14 -13.23 13.65
N MET A 77 6.39 -12.19 13.32
CA MET A 77 6.90 -11.08 12.50
C MET A 77 8.04 -10.34 13.19
N GLN A 78 7.92 -10.07 14.49
CA GLN A 78 8.99 -9.44 15.29
C GLN A 78 10.26 -10.28 15.34
N SER A 79 10.15 -11.61 15.37
CA SER A 79 11.31 -12.48 15.40
C SER A 79 12.15 -12.43 14.11
N ILE A 80 11.50 -12.15 12.97
CA ILE A 80 12.17 -12.05 11.67
C ILE A 80 12.59 -10.60 11.40
N TYR A 81 11.76 -9.64 11.79
CA TYR A 81 11.95 -8.21 11.56
C TYR A 81 11.82 -7.42 12.87
N PRO A 82 12.89 -7.40 13.71
CA PRO A 82 12.84 -6.78 15.03
C PRO A 82 12.67 -5.25 14.99
N ASP A 83 13.20 -4.60 13.95
CA ASP A 83 13.14 -3.14 13.78
C ASP A 83 11.91 -2.65 12.99
N ALA A 84 11.02 -3.57 12.59
CA ALA A 84 9.85 -3.22 11.79
C ALA A 84 8.72 -2.65 12.64
N GLU A 85 8.04 -1.64 12.09
CA GLU A 85 6.81 -1.11 12.68
C GLU A 85 5.67 -2.12 12.52
N ILE A 86 4.89 -2.34 13.56
CA ILE A 86 3.82 -3.35 13.54
C ILE A 86 2.48 -2.66 13.44
N VAL A 87 1.77 -2.94 12.35
CA VAL A 87 0.40 -2.52 12.14
C VAL A 87 -0.49 -3.75 12.23
N ARG A 88 -1.52 -3.67 13.08
CA ARG A 88 -2.45 -4.78 13.32
C ARG A 88 -3.88 -4.35 13.08
N ASP A 89 -4.67 -5.21 12.47
CA ASP A 89 -6.10 -5.00 12.25
C ASP A 89 -6.92 -6.25 12.56
N ILE A 90 -8.16 -6.03 12.98
CA ILE A 90 -9.17 -7.09 13.17
C ILE A 90 -10.34 -6.79 12.23
N GLY A 91 -10.61 -7.69 11.30
CA GLY A 91 -11.71 -7.60 10.35
C GLY A 91 -11.43 -8.35 9.04
N SER A 92 -12.48 -8.59 8.27
CA SER A 92 -12.43 -9.29 6.96
C SER A 92 -11.42 -8.66 5.98
N GLY A 93 -10.85 -9.51 5.12
CA GLY A 93 -10.01 -9.14 3.98
C GLY A 93 -10.67 -8.17 2.98
N LEU A 94 -12.01 -8.10 2.99
CA LEU A 94 -12.83 -7.23 2.13
C LEU A 94 -13.03 -5.82 2.69
N ASN A 95 -12.75 -5.60 3.97
CA ASN A 95 -12.98 -4.31 4.61
C ASN A 95 -11.78 -3.36 4.39
N PHE A 96 -11.88 -2.46 3.43
CA PHE A 96 -10.85 -1.42 3.19
C PHE A 96 -10.90 -0.26 4.19
N LYS A 97 -11.89 -0.21 5.10
CA LYS A 97 -12.02 0.84 6.12
C LYS A 97 -11.31 0.51 7.44
N ARG A 98 -10.49 -0.54 7.46
CA ARG A 98 -9.68 -0.91 8.63
C ARG A 98 -8.66 0.18 8.95
N LYS A 99 -8.47 0.47 10.24
CA LYS A 99 -7.68 1.62 10.68
C LYS A 99 -6.20 1.49 10.32
N GLY A 100 -5.62 0.30 10.50
CA GLY A 100 -4.23 0.05 10.14
C GLY A 100 -4.01 0.13 8.62
N LEU A 101 -4.88 -0.50 7.83
CA LEU A 101 -4.85 -0.40 6.37
C LEU A 101 -5.00 1.05 5.87
N GLN A 102 -5.93 1.81 6.44
CA GLN A 102 -6.10 3.23 6.09
C GLN A 102 -4.87 4.06 6.45
N GLY A 103 -4.24 3.79 7.60
CA GLY A 103 -2.98 4.40 7.98
C GLY A 103 -1.87 4.13 6.96
N LEU A 104 -1.74 2.88 6.52
CA LEU A 104 -0.81 2.49 5.45
C LEU A 104 -1.11 3.22 4.13
N LEU A 105 -2.38 3.27 3.74
CA LEU A 105 -2.81 3.97 2.52
C LEU A 105 -2.47 5.46 2.56
N VAL A 106 -2.71 6.15 3.68
CA VAL A 106 -2.37 7.57 3.81
C VAL A 106 -0.85 7.78 3.66
N ARG A 107 -0.03 6.89 4.22
CA ARG A 107 1.43 6.94 4.09
C ARG A 107 1.89 6.68 2.65
N LEU A 108 1.30 5.68 1.99
CA LEU A 108 1.53 5.44 0.55
C LEU A 108 1.12 6.66 -0.29
N MET A 109 0.00 7.31 0.01
CA MET A 109 -0.43 8.52 -0.71
C MET A 109 0.46 9.74 -0.45
N ARG A 110 1.16 9.79 0.70
CA ARG A 110 2.14 10.85 1.00
C ARG A 110 3.46 10.67 0.26
N GLY A 111 3.68 9.51 -0.37
CA GLY A 111 4.95 9.19 -1.02
C GLY A 111 5.98 8.55 -0.10
N ASP A 112 5.55 8.06 1.08
CA ASP A 112 6.47 7.37 2.01
C ASP A 112 6.99 6.08 1.35
N LYS A 113 8.31 5.86 1.46
CA LYS A 113 8.95 4.62 1.01
C LYS A 113 8.70 3.53 2.06
N LEU A 114 7.66 2.73 1.85
CA LEU A 114 7.25 1.67 2.77
C LEU A 114 7.63 0.29 2.21
N THR A 115 8.27 -0.53 3.04
CA THR A 115 8.40 -1.96 2.80
C THR A 115 7.37 -2.70 3.64
N ILE A 116 6.27 -3.10 3.02
CA ILE A 116 5.14 -3.73 3.73
C ILE A 116 5.34 -5.24 3.71
N ILE A 117 5.50 -5.85 4.89
CA ILE A 117 5.66 -7.29 5.04
C ILE A 117 4.35 -7.89 5.50
N VAL A 118 3.89 -8.93 4.81
CA VAL A 118 2.66 -9.66 5.13
C VAL A 118 2.89 -11.17 5.13
N ALA A 119 2.18 -11.88 6.01
CA ALA A 119 2.30 -13.34 6.11
C ALA A 119 1.76 -14.05 4.86
N CYS A 120 0.62 -13.59 4.34
CA CYS A 120 0.05 -14.05 3.07
C CYS A 120 -0.70 -12.89 2.37
N ARG A 121 -0.94 -13.02 1.05
CA ARG A 121 -1.57 -11.95 0.23
C ARG A 121 -2.93 -11.53 0.79
N ASP A 122 -3.74 -12.49 1.21
CA ASP A 122 -5.07 -12.26 1.78
C ASP A 122 -5.04 -11.48 3.10
N ARG A 123 -3.91 -11.50 3.82
CA ARG A 123 -3.78 -10.72 5.06
C ARG A 123 -3.82 -9.24 4.77
N LEU A 124 -3.23 -8.78 3.66
CA LEU A 124 -3.34 -7.40 3.22
C LEU A 124 -4.76 -7.10 2.76
N CYS A 125 -5.25 -7.81 1.73
CA CYS A 125 -6.56 -7.59 1.13
C CYS A 125 -7.00 -8.82 0.34
N ARG A 126 -8.32 -9.08 0.29
CA ARG A 126 -8.87 -10.18 -0.51
C ARG A 126 -8.81 -9.90 -2.02
N PHE A 127 -8.99 -8.63 -2.38
CA PHE A 127 -8.89 -8.15 -3.76
C PHE A 127 -8.07 -6.88 -3.82
N GLY A 128 -7.51 -6.58 -4.99
CA GLY A 128 -6.75 -5.35 -5.21
C GLY A 128 -5.32 -5.39 -4.69
N PHE A 129 -4.75 -6.57 -4.40
CA PHE A 129 -3.35 -6.69 -3.96
C PHE A 129 -2.38 -6.01 -4.92
N GLN A 130 -2.56 -6.25 -6.22
CA GLN A 130 -1.76 -5.64 -7.29
C GLN A 130 -1.84 -4.10 -7.30
N LEU A 131 -2.95 -3.52 -6.84
CA LEU A 131 -3.09 -2.06 -6.73
C LEU A 131 -2.18 -1.52 -5.62
N PHE A 132 -2.13 -2.20 -4.47
CA PHE A 132 -1.22 -1.82 -3.39
C PHE A 132 0.24 -2.02 -3.78
N GLU A 133 0.55 -3.11 -4.46
CA GLU A 133 1.89 -3.41 -4.98
C GLU A 133 2.36 -2.28 -5.92
N PHE A 134 1.53 -1.93 -6.90
CA PHE A 134 1.81 -0.82 -7.81
C PHE A 134 2.02 0.51 -7.06
N MET A 135 1.16 0.84 -6.08
CA MET A 135 1.31 2.07 -5.29
C MET A 135 2.61 2.09 -4.47
N ALA A 136 2.99 0.96 -3.87
CA ALA A 136 4.24 0.85 -3.13
C ALA A 136 5.44 1.02 -4.06
N GLU A 137 5.43 0.37 -5.23
CA GLU A 137 6.49 0.47 -6.24
C GLU A 137 6.67 1.90 -6.78
N GLN A 138 5.58 2.65 -6.99
CA GLN A 138 5.66 4.05 -7.43
C GLN A 138 6.47 4.92 -6.46
N ASN A 139 6.34 4.63 -5.16
CA ASN A 139 7.09 5.32 -4.10
C ASN A 139 8.50 4.74 -3.89
N GLY A 140 8.88 3.67 -4.59
CA GLY A 140 10.11 2.92 -4.38
C GLY A 140 10.09 2.04 -3.13
N GLY A 141 8.91 1.78 -2.57
CA GLY A 141 8.64 0.76 -1.57
C GLY A 141 8.34 -0.58 -2.23
N ASN A 142 8.19 -1.63 -1.43
CA ASN A 142 7.89 -2.99 -1.91
C ASN A 142 6.93 -3.69 -0.95
N ILE A 143 6.16 -4.65 -1.46
CA ILE A 143 5.36 -5.55 -0.61
C ILE A 143 6.01 -6.93 -0.60
N VAL A 144 6.39 -7.41 0.57
CA VAL A 144 7.02 -8.73 0.75
C VAL A 144 6.00 -9.68 1.35
N VAL A 145 5.78 -10.80 0.68
CA VAL A 145 4.86 -11.85 1.13
C VAL A 145 5.69 -13.04 1.59
N LEU A 146 5.53 -13.46 2.86
CA LEU A 146 6.25 -14.61 3.41
C LEU A 146 5.65 -15.96 3.00
N GLU A 147 4.52 -15.96 2.29
CA GLU A 147 3.79 -17.13 1.78
C GLU A 147 3.61 -18.25 2.82
N ASN A 148 3.23 -17.89 4.03
CA ASN A 148 3.05 -18.87 5.09
C ASN A 148 1.59 -19.36 5.15
N PRO A 149 1.30 -20.63 4.77
CA PRO A 149 -0.06 -21.15 4.62
C PRO A 149 -0.82 -21.24 5.95
N ILE A 150 -0.11 -21.35 7.08
CA ILE A 150 -0.69 -21.37 8.43
C ILE A 150 -1.55 -20.12 8.68
N TYR A 151 -1.13 -18.99 8.10
CA TYR A 151 -1.82 -17.72 8.28
C TYR A 151 -2.86 -17.45 7.19
N CYS A 152 -3.21 -18.41 6.33
CA CYS A 152 -4.22 -18.23 5.27
C CYS A 152 -5.37 -19.27 5.42
N PRO A 153 -6.24 -19.13 6.43
CA PRO A 153 -7.28 -20.10 6.73
C PRO A 153 -8.43 -20.07 5.70
N GLU A 154 -8.80 -21.26 5.19
CA GLU A 154 -9.89 -21.45 4.21
C GLU A 154 -11.27 -20.99 4.74
N THR A 155 -11.48 -21.09 6.05
CA THR A 155 -12.70 -20.61 6.72
C THR A 155 -12.92 -19.12 6.51
N GLU A 156 -11.85 -18.35 6.38
CA GLU A 156 -11.95 -16.91 6.11
C GLU A 156 -12.32 -16.64 4.65
N LEU A 157 -11.79 -17.43 3.72
CA LEU A 157 -12.13 -17.33 2.29
C LEU A 157 -13.61 -17.62 2.05
N THR A 158 -14.14 -18.67 2.66
CA THR A 158 -15.56 -19.04 2.57
C THR A 158 -16.48 -17.97 3.17
N ALA A 159 -16.11 -17.42 4.33
CA ALA A 159 -16.85 -16.31 4.96
C ALA A 159 -16.87 -15.05 4.07
N ASP A 160 -15.74 -14.72 3.44
CA ASP A 160 -15.64 -13.59 2.51
C ASP A 160 -16.51 -13.85 1.25
N LEU A 161 -16.51 -15.06 0.70
CA LEU A 161 -17.37 -15.43 -0.43
C LEU A 161 -18.86 -15.30 -0.11
N LEU A 162 -19.30 -15.82 1.05
CA LEU A 162 -20.68 -15.67 1.49
C LEU A 162 -21.07 -14.20 1.67
N SER A 163 -20.15 -13.39 2.18
CA SER A 163 -20.37 -11.94 2.32
C SER A 163 -20.57 -11.26 0.96
N ILE A 164 -19.78 -11.64 -0.05
CA ILE A 164 -19.91 -11.13 -1.42
C ILE A 164 -21.26 -11.54 -2.00
N ILE A 165 -21.62 -12.83 -1.93
CA ILE A 165 -22.90 -13.35 -2.43
C ILE A 165 -24.06 -12.61 -1.76
N HIS A 166 -24.01 -12.44 -0.44
CA HIS A 166 -25.04 -11.73 0.31
C HIS A 166 -25.23 -10.29 -0.18
N VAL A 167 -24.14 -9.54 -0.37
CA VAL A 167 -24.19 -8.16 -0.91
C VAL A 167 -24.84 -8.14 -2.29
N PHE A 168 -24.47 -9.07 -3.18
CA PHE A 168 -25.07 -9.16 -4.51
C PHE A 168 -26.55 -9.57 -4.46
N SER A 169 -26.93 -10.54 -3.63
CA SER A 169 -28.33 -10.94 -3.43
C SER A 169 -29.18 -9.79 -2.94
N CYS A 170 -28.74 -9.07 -1.90
CA CYS A 170 -29.43 -7.88 -1.38
C CYS A 170 -29.61 -6.81 -2.47
N ARG A 171 -28.58 -6.57 -3.28
CA ARG A 171 -28.65 -5.60 -4.39
C ARG A 171 -29.64 -6.04 -5.47
N MET A 172 -29.67 -7.32 -5.83
CA MET A 172 -30.64 -7.87 -6.79
C MET A 172 -32.08 -7.80 -6.29
N HIS A 173 -32.31 -8.08 -5.01
CA HIS A 173 -33.63 -7.94 -4.39
C HIS A 173 -34.05 -6.46 -4.26
N GLY A 174 -33.11 -5.57 -3.92
CA GLY A 174 -33.32 -4.13 -3.90
C GLY A 174 -33.72 -3.58 -5.28
N LEU A 175 -33.02 -4.00 -6.33
CA LEU A 175 -33.36 -3.64 -7.72
C LEU A 175 -34.76 -4.13 -8.10
N ARG A 176 -35.17 -5.35 -7.71
CA ARG A 176 -36.54 -5.84 -7.94
C ARG A 176 -37.61 -5.01 -7.21
N SER A 177 -37.31 -4.55 -5.99
CA SER A 177 -38.22 -3.66 -5.24
C SER A 177 -38.33 -2.28 -5.92
N TYR A 178 -37.21 -1.71 -6.37
CA TYR A 178 -37.19 -0.47 -7.13
C TYR A 178 -37.91 -0.60 -8.48
N SER A 179 -37.69 -1.67 -9.24
CA SER A 179 -38.39 -1.90 -10.51
C SER A 179 -39.90 -2.09 -10.34
N LYS A 180 -40.37 -2.64 -9.21
CA LYS A 180 -41.81 -2.68 -8.87
C LYS A 180 -42.33 -1.28 -8.54
N LYS A 181 -41.64 -0.54 -7.67
CA LYS A 181 -42.02 0.85 -7.33
C LYS A 181 -42.06 1.75 -8.55
N ILE A 182 -41.09 1.65 -9.47
CA ILE A 182 -41.04 2.39 -10.73
C ILE A 182 -42.21 2.02 -11.68
N LYS A 183 -42.70 0.78 -11.65
CA LYS A 183 -43.88 0.36 -12.43
C LYS A 183 -45.20 0.81 -11.81
N GLU A 184 -45.25 0.95 -10.49
CA GLU A 184 -46.44 1.32 -9.71
C GLU A 184 -46.56 2.83 -9.48
N ASP A 185 -45.52 3.62 -9.77
CA ASP A 185 -45.50 5.08 -9.57
C ASP A 185 -46.22 5.81 -10.73
N PRO A 186 -47.36 6.48 -10.50
CA PRO A 186 -48.14 7.14 -11.53
C PRO A 186 -47.54 8.47 -12.03
N ASN A 187 -46.48 8.99 -11.37
CA ASN A 187 -45.86 10.27 -11.72
C ASN A 187 -44.60 10.15 -12.60
N LEU A 188 -44.20 8.95 -12.99
CA LEU A 188 -43.09 8.77 -13.93
C LEU A 188 -43.59 8.93 -15.38
N PRO A 189 -42.90 9.72 -16.23
CA PRO A 189 -43.24 9.79 -17.64
C PRO A 189 -43.02 8.40 -18.24
N LYS A 190 -44.12 7.80 -18.71
CA LYS A 190 -44.05 6.58 -19.51
C LYS A 190 -43.46 6.94 -20.88
N PRO A 191 -42.59 6.08 -21.45
CA PRO A 191 -42.04 6.30 -22.78
C PRO A 191 -43.12 6.34 -23.86
#